data_AF-A0A3M1DP37-F1
#
_entry.id   AF-A0A3M1DP37-F1
#
_cell.length_a   1.000
_cell.length_b   1.000
_cell.length_c   1.000
_cell.angle_alpha   90.00
_cell.angle_beta   90.00
_cell.angle_gamma   90.00
#
_symmetry.space_group_name_H-M   'P 1'
#
loop_
_entity.id
_entity.type
_entity.pdbx_description
1 polymer ?
#
loop_
_entity_poly.entity_id
_entity_poly.type
_entity_poly.pdbx_seq_one_letter_code
_entity_poly.pdbx_strand_id
1 'polypeptide(L)'
;MPDTLQVSALQFNIRLGDIEANLAKVTNAVHSAARKGARLAVLPEMWSTGYDYKALPELARKTPEVLEQVCTLSRETGTVLVGSLPERRGDDVFNTSYVVDNGEVAGSYRKLHLFSVMRE
;
A
#
# COMPACT_ATOMS: atom_id res chain seq x y z
N MET A 1 -22.34 17.61 2.96
CA MET A 1 -20.96 17.06 2.83
C MET A 1 -20.07 18.19 2.36
N PRO A 2 -18.78 18.25 2.73
CA PRO A 2 -17.89 19.25 2.15
C PRO A 2 -17.80 19.04 0.63
N ASP A 3 -17.82 20.12 -0.15
CA ASP A 3 -17.77 20.08 -1.61
C ASP A 3 -16.38 19.73 -2.17
N THR A 4 -15.39 19.57 -1.27
CA THR A 4 -14.00 19.34 -1.62
C THR A 4 -13.41 18.16 -0.83
N LEU A 5 -12.68 17.29 -1.52
CA LEU A 5 -11.91 16.20 -0.94
C LEU A 5 -10.42 16.55 -0.95
N GLN A 6 -9.77 16.56 0.22
CA GLN A 6 -8.32 16.73 0.31
C GLN A 6 -7.62 15.38 0.21
N VAL A 7 -6.69 15.27 -0.75
CA VAL A 7 -5.98 14.03 -1.09
C VAL A 7 -4.48 14.23 -0.89
N SER A 8 -3.78 13.18 -0.46
CA SER A 8 -2.32 13.15 -0.36
C SER A 8 -1.73 12.03 -1.21
N ALA A 9 -0.73 12.35 -2.04
CA ALA A 9 0.11 11.36 -2.69
C ALA A 9 1.40 11.21 -1.88
N LEU A 10 1.63 10.02 -1.32
CA LEU A 10 2.79 9.76 -0.48
C LEU A 10 3.97 9.33 -1.35
N GLN A 11 5.04 10.11 -1.31
CA GLN A 11 6.29 9.80 -2.00
C GLN A 11 7.40 9.57 -0.98
N PHE A 12 8.00 8.39 -1.02
CA PHE A 12 9.14 8.04 -0.19
C PHE A 12 9.98 6.97 -0.87
N ASN A 13 11.26 6.88 -0.50
CA ASN A 13 12.12 5.80 -0.98
C ASN A 13 11.74 4.48 -0.27
N ILE A 14 11.28 3.49 -1.04
CA ILE A 14 10.96 2.15 -0.55
C ILE A 14 12.26 1.42 -0.27
N ARG A 15 12.41 0.88 0.95
CA ARG A 15 13.53 0.00 1.27
C ARG A 15 13.20 -1.40 0.76
N LEU A 16 14.00 -1.93 -0.16
CA LEU A 16 13.78 -3.25 -0.74
C LEU A 16 13.76 -4.32 0.36
N GLY A 17 12.71 -5.13 0.38
CA GLY A 17 12.52 -6.26 1.31
C GLY A 17 12.23 -5.91 2.78
N ASP A 18 12.35 -4.63 3.18
CA ASP A 18 12.24 -4.19 4.57
C ASP A 18 10.83 -3.68 4.87
N ILE A 19 9.91 -4.63 5.12
CA ILE A 19 8.49 -4.35 5.41
C ILE A 19 8.33 -3.44 6.62
N GLU A 20 9.09 -3.68 7.68
CA GLU A 20 8.97 -2.93 8.94
C GLU A 20 9.33 -1.45 8.71
N ALA A 21 10.47 -1.16 8.08
CA ALA A 21 10.86 0.21 7.83
C ALA A 21 9.92 0.93 6.85
N ASN A 22 9.37 0.21 5.86
CA ASN A 22 8.40 0.78 4.93
C ASN A 22 7.06 1.08 5.62
N LEU A 23 6.57 0.17 6.47
CA LEU A 23 5.36 0.36 7.26
C LEU A 23 5.51 1.56 8.20
N ALA A 24 6.63 1.67 8.90
CA ALA A 24 6.91 2.81 9.77
C ALA A 24 6.88 4.15 9.01
N LYS A 25 7.41 4.19 7.78
CA LYS A 25 7.33 5.39 6.93
C LYS A 25 5.89 5.72 6.54
N VAL A 26 5.13 4.71 6.11
CA VAL A 26 3.71 4.87 5.73
C VAL A 26 2.89 5.37 6.91
N THR A 27 3.00 4.74 8.07
CA THR A 27 2.28 5.14 9.29
C THR A 27 2.54 6.60 9.63
N ASN A 28 3.81 7.02 9.67
CA ASN A 28 4.17 8.40 9.95
C ASN A 28 3.63 9.39 8.90
N ALA A 29 3.73 9.03 7.62
CA ALA A 29 3.28 9.86 6.51
C ALA A 29 1.74 10.01 6.49
N VAL A 30 1.00 8.93 6.75
CA VAL A 30 -0.47 8.95 6.83
C VAL A 30 -0.94 9.78 8.02
N HIS A 31 -0.35 9.61 9.21
CA HIS A 31 -0.69 10.49 10.35
C HIS A 31 -0.41 11.96 10.04
N SER A 32 0.71 12.26 9.37
CA SER A 32 1.03 13.63 8.95
C SER A 32 0.01 14.19 7.95
N ALA A 33 -0.41 13.39 6.98
CA ALA A 33 -1.42 13.76 5.98
C ALA A 33 -2.80 13.98 6.64
N ALA A 34 -3.22 13.08 7.52
CA ALA A 34 -4.48 13.19 8.26
C ALA A 34 -4.52 14.46 9.12
N ARG A 35 -3.43 14.79 9.84
CA ARG A 35 -3.32 16.06 10.59
C ARG A 35 -3.44 17.31 9.72
N LYS A 36 -3.12 17.21 8.43
CA LYS A 36 -3.26 18.30 7.45
C LYS A 36 -4.64 18.32 6.76
N GLY A 37 -5.56 17.45 7.17
CA GLY A 37 -6.93 17.38 6.64
C GLY A 37 -7.13 16.39 5.48
N ALA A 38 -6.10 15.61 5.10
CA ALA A 38 -6.27 14.61 4.05
C ALA A 38 -7.28 13.53 4.48
N ARG A 39 -8.22 13.20 3.58
CA ARG A 39 -9.23 12.15 3.75
C ARG A 39 -8.96 10.93 2.89
N LEU A 40 -8.06 11.06 1.92
CA LEU A 40 -7.56 10.00 1.06
C LEU A 40 -6.04 10.13 0.96
N ALA A 41 -5.32 9.02 1.15
CA ALA A 41 -3.88 8.94 0.91
C ALA A 41 -3.56 7.81 -0.06
N VAL A 42 -2.80 8.13 -1.11
CA VAL A 42 -2.34 7.20 -2.13
C VAL A 42 -0.86 6.88 -1.87
N LEU A 43 -0.55 5.60 -1.72
CA LEU A 43 0.77 5.04 -1.49
C LEU A 43 1.40 4.63 -2.83
N PRO A 44 2.74 4.51 -2.87
CA PRO A 44 3.43 3.97 -4.04
C PRO A 44 3.02 2.55 -4.39
N GLU A 45 3.38 2.13 -5.61
CA GLU A 45 3.31 0.74 -6.04
C GLU A 45 4.27 -0.14 -5.21
N MET A 46 3.81 -1.32 -4.81
CA MET A 46 4.59 -2.34 -4.09
C MET A 46 5.30 -1.78 -2.85
N TRP A 47 4.70 -0.80 -2.18
CA TRP A 47 5.36 0.05 -1.19
C TRP A 47 5.92 -0.70 0.02
N SER A 48 5.37 -1.87 0.36
CA SER A 48 5.80 -2.64 1.53
C SER A 48 7.13 -3.35 1.32
N THR A 49 7.46 -3.71 0.08
CA THR A 49 8.57 -4.63 -0.24
C THR A 49 9.45 -4.14 -1.36
N GLY A 50 8.94 -3.23 -2.20
CA GLY A 50 9.50 -2.93 -3.50
C GLY A 50 9.53 -4.18 -4.40
N TYR A 51 10.43 -4.16 -5.37
CA TYR A 51 10.62 -5.25 -6.32
C TYR A 51 11.82 -6.14 -5.95
N ASP A 52 11.90 -6.59 -4.69
CA ASP A 52 12.89 -7.60 -4.30
C ASP A 52 12.49 -8.97 -4.86
N TYR A 53 12.68 -9.16 -6.17
CA TYR A 53 12.21 -10.33 -6.92
C TYR A 53 12.68 -11.67 -6.34
N LYS A 54 13.84 -11.70 -5.66
CA LYS A 54 14.38 -12.94 -5.07
C LYS A 54 13.61 -13.34 -3.81
N ALA A 55 13.28 -12.37 -2.96
CA ALA A 55 12.56 -12.61 -1.71
C ALA A 55 11.03 -12.46 -1.85
N LEU A 56 10.54 -11.94 -2.99
CA LEU A 56 9.14 -11.55 -3.18
C LEU A 56 8.12 -12.65 -2.84
N PRO A 57 8.32 -13.94 -3.20
CA PRO A 57 7.38 -15.00 -2.83
C PRO A 57 7.23 -15.19 -1.32
N GLU A 58 8.32 -15.06 -0.56
CA GLU A 58 8.31 -15.16 0.90
C GLU A 58 7.74 -13.88 1.53
N LEU A 59 8.13 -12.71 1.02
CA LEU A 59 7.60 -11.43 1.47
C LEU A 59 6.08 -11.32 1.24
N ALA A 60 5.56 -11.87 0.14
CA ALA A 60 4.12 -11.90 -0.16
C ALA A 60 3.30 -12.66 0.88
N ARG A 61 3.92 -13.56 1.66
CA ARG A 61 3.24 -14.24 2.79
C ARG A 61 2.90 -13.29 3.92
N LYS A 62 3.59 -12.14 4.01
CA LYS A 62 3.36 -11.10 5.03
C LYS A 62 2.30 -10.08 4.63
N THR A 63 1.80 -10.12 3.41
CA THR A 63 0.77 -9.20 2.92
C THR A 63 -0.51 -9.18 3.78
N PRO A 64 -1.04 -10.31 4.29
CA PRO A 64 -2.18 -10.27 5.22
C PRO A 64 -1.89 -9.45 6.48
N GLU A 65 -0.73 -9.68 7.12
CA GLU A 65 -0.30 -8.93 8.32
C GLU A 65 -0.13 -7.44 8.01
N VAL A 66 0.47 -7.10 6.87
CA VAL A 66 0.62 -5.71 6.42
C VAL A 66 -0.74 -5.06 6.18
N LEU A 67 -1.69 -5.78 5.58
CA LEU A 67 -3.02 -5.26 5.29
C LEU A 67 -3.83 -5.01 6.58
N GLU A 68 -3.70 -5.86 7.60
CA GLU A 68 -4.29 -5.61 8.93
C GLU A 68 -3.75 -4.33 9.58
N GLN A 69 -2.46 -4.04 9.42
CA GLN A 69 -1.85 -2.78 9.90
C GLN A 69 -2.39 -1.57 9.13
N VAL A 70 -2.59 -1.69 7.81
CA VAL A 70 -3.19 -0.64 6.98
C VAL A 70 -4.66 -0.41 7.36
N CYS A 71 -5.43 -1.47 7.62
CA CYS A 71 -6.79 -1.38 8.16
C CYS A 71 -6.82 -0.64 9.51
N THR A 72 -5.94 -1.02 10.43
CA THR A 72 -5.83 -0.35 11.72
C THR A 72 -5.52 1.14 11.55
N LEU A 73 -4.53 1.48 10.71
CA LEU A 73 -4.14 2.85 10.41
C LEU A 73 -5.27 3.66 9.75
N SER A 74 -6.02 3.07 8.83
CA SER A 74 -7.18 3.71 8.18
C SER A 74 -8.26 4.06 9.21
N ARG A 75 -8.60 3.13 10.10
CA ARG A 75 -9.58 3.35 11.18
C ARG A 75 -9.12 4.43 12.16
N GLU A 76 -7.86 4.40 12.57
CA GLU A 76 -7.29 5.36 13.53
C GLU A 76 -7.25 6.78 12.97
N THR A 77 -6.99 6.93 11.68
CA THR A 77 -6.79 8.25 11.04
C THR A 77 -8.02 8.77 10.31
N GLY A 78 -9.07 7.95 10.15
CA GLY A 78 -10.25 8.29 9.34
C GLY A 78 -9.92 8.58 7.87
N THR A 79 -8.80 8.03 7.38
CA THR A 79 -8.26 8.26 6.03
C THR A 79 -8.46 7.00 5.19
N VAL A 80 -8.98 7.17 3.97
CA VAL A 80 -9.00 6.12 2.95
C VAL A 80 -7.57 5.89 2.47
N LEU A 81 -7.09 4.66 2.48
CA LEU A 81 -5.73 4.30 2.06
C LEU A 81 -5.78 3.49 0.78
N VAL A 82 -5.00 3.90 -0.22
CA VAL A 82 -4.91 3.22 -1.51
C VAL A 82 -3.46 2.93 -1.84
N GLY A 83 -3.10 1.67 -2.08
CA GLY A 83 -1.73 1.28 -2.43
C GLY A 83 -1.65 -0.18 -2.83
N SER A 84 -0.56 -0.58 -3.50
CA SER A 84 -0.40 -1.98 -3.91
C SER A 84 0.61 -2.77 -3.07
N LEU A 85 0.30 -4.06 -2.91
CA LEU A 85 1.06 -5.05 -2.16
C LEU A 85 1.26 -6.31 -3.01
N PRO A 86 2.30 -7.11 -2.73
CA PRO A 86 2.46 -8.43 -3.33
C PRO A 86 1.39 -9.40 -2.80
N GLU A 87 0.39 -9.73 -3.59
CA GLU A 87 -0.64 -10.71 -3.23
C GLU A 87 -0.21 -12.12 -3.64
N ARG A 88 -0.06 -13.01 -2.65
CA ARG A 88 0.18 -14.43 -2.92
C ARG A 88 -1.13 -15.17 -3.22
N ARG A 89 -1.14 -15.95 -4.31
CA ARG A 89 -2.23 -16.89 -4.66
C ARG A 89 -1.64 -18.16 -5.25
N GLY A 90 -1.74 -19.26 -4.50
CA GLY A 90 -1.00 -20.48 -4.84
C GLY A 90 0.49 -20.19 -4.86
N ASP A 91 1.13 -20.49 -5.98
CA ASP A 91 2.56 -20.25 -6.21
C ASP A 91 2.85 -18.91 -6.91
N ASP A 92 1.79 -18.20 -7.33
CA ASP A 92 1.90 -16.92 -8.02
C ASP A 92 1.88 -15.72 -7.06
N VAL A 93 2.58 -14.66 -7.46
CA VAL A 93 2.55 -13.36 -6.80
C VAL A 93 2.01 -12.31 -7.76
N PHE A 94 0.96 -11.62 -7.34
CA PHE A 94 0.33 -10.54 -8.09
C PHE A 94 0.66 -9.19 -7.47
N ASN A 95 0.75 -8.15 -8.30
CA ASN A 95 0.74 -6.78 -7.82
C ASN A 95 -0.71 -6.34 -7.70
N THR A 96 -1.19 -6.20 -6.46
CA THR A 96 -2.60 -5.96 -6.16
C THR A 96 -2.76 -4.67 -5.39
N SER A 97 -3.48 -3.72 -5.98
CA SER A 97 -3.92 -2.50 -5.31
C SER A 97 -5.08 -2.82 -4.38
N TYR A 98 -5.02 -2.28 -3.16
CA TYR A 98 -6.09 -2.36 -2.18
C TYR A 98 -6.63 -0.96 -1.90
N VAL A 99 -7.94 -0.86 -1.73
CA VAL A 99 -8.62 0.31 -1.17
C VAL A 99 -9.09 -0.06 0.22
N VAL A 100 -8.61 0.66 1.22
CA VAL A 100 -8.96 0.44 2.63
C VAL A 100 -9.69 1.67 3.15
N ASP A 101 -10.90 1.48 3.67
CA ASP A 101 -11.74 2.51 4.23
C ASP A 101 -12.35 2.03 5.55
N ASN A 102 -12.43 2.92 6.55
CA ASN A 102 -12.93 2.63 7.88
C ASN A 102 -12.35 1.36 8.54
N GLY A 103 -11.10 1.03 8.19
CA GLY A 103 -10.42 -0.17 8.65
C GLY A 103 -10.88 -1.49 8.04
N GLU A 104 -11.54 -1.44 6.88
CA GLU A 104 -11.92 -2.59 6.08
C GLU A 104 -11.43 -2.45 4.64
N VAL A 105 -11.21 -3.57 3.97
CA VAL A 105 -10.86 -3.59 2.55
C VAL A 105 -12.14 -3.36 1.74
N ALA A 106 -12.30 -2.14 1.22
CA ALA A 106 -13.44 -1.76 0.39
C ALA A 106 -13.33 -2.31 -1.05
N GLY A 107 -12.13 -2.60 -1.52
CA GLY A 107 -11.90 -3.17 -2.85
C GLY A 107 -10.47 -3.56 -3.11
N SER A 108 -10.26 -4.35 -4.16
CA SER A 108 -8.92 -4.71 -4.64
C SER A 108 -8.90 -4.87 -6.16
N TYR A 109 -7.73 -4.64 -6.76
CA TYR A 109 -7.52 -4.75 -8.20
C TYR A 109 -6.12 -5.27 -8.50
N ARG A 110 -6.04 -6.39 -9.24
CA ARG A 110 -4.78 -6.97 -9.72
C ARG A 110 -4.32 -6.25 -10.98
N LYS A 111 -3.04 -5.87 -11.04
CA LYS A 111 -2.42 -5.31 -12.25
C LYS A 111 -2.50 -6.32 -13.40
N LEU A 112 -3.26 -5.98 -14.45
CA LEU A 112 -3.43 -6.82 -15.63
C LEU A 112 -2.27 -6.71 -16.62
N HIS A 113 -1.78 -5.49 -16.85
CA HIS A 113 -0.68 -5.23 -17.78
C HIS A 113 0.63 -5.13 -17.00
N LEU A 114 1.37 -6.24 -16.99
CA LEU A 114 2.68 -6.28 -16.38
C LEU A 114 3.66 -5.41 -17.18
N PHE A 115 4.50 -4.68 -16.46
CA PHE A 115 5.58 -3.94 -17.08
C PHE A 115 6.73 -4.89 -17.38
N SER A 116 7.15 -4.94 -18.64
CA SER A 116 8.44 -5.49 -19.03
C SER A 116 9.32 -4.30 -19.38
N VAL A 117 10.51 -4.22 -18.78
CA VAL A 117 11.54 -3.33 -19.32
C VAL A 117 11.74 -3.79 -20.75
N MET A 118 11.52 -2.91 -21.74
CA MET A 118 11.85 -3.23 -23.12
C MET A 118 13.23 -3.88 -23.12
N ARG A 119 13.34 -5.09 -23.68
CA ARG A 119 14.63 -5.66 -24.05
C ARG A 119 15.31 -4.61 -24.93
N GLU A 120 16.34 -3.96 -24.40
CA GLU A 120 17.45 -3.52 -25.24
C GLU A 120 18.23 -4.77 -25.71
#